data_AF-A7T2P3-F1
#
_entry.id   AF-A7T2P3-F1
#
_cell.length_a   1.000
_cell.length_b   1.000
_cell.length_c   1.000
_cell.angle_alpha   90.00
_cell.angle_beta   90.00
_cell.angle_gamma   90.00
#
_symmetry.space_group_name_H-M   'P 1'
#
loop_
_entity.id
_entity.type
_entity.pdbx_description
1 polymer ?
#
loop_
_entity_poly.entity_id
_entity_poly.type
_entity_poly.pdbx_seq_one_letter_code
_entity_poly.pdbx_strand_id
1 'polypeptide(L)'
;RFLPTPEEQEMYKNIKLEDVPNLLHEDRFMLKLCEIPDLDKRLDLLLVIMEFPCQYDDLAPAVKGLLEACHELYCSKKFPVVLEYILAIGNYINGGTNRGGAYGLRLTSLPK
;
A
#
# COMPACT_ATOMS: atom_id res chain seq x y z
N ARG A 1 -20.55 11.14 4.15
CA ARG A 1 -21.07 9.76 4.34
C ARG A 1 -22.41 9.90 5.03
N PHE A 2 -23.52 9.46 4.41
CA PHE A 2 -24.86 9.58 5.00
C PHE A 2 -25.11 8.42 5.96
N LEU A 3 -24.46 8.47 7.12
CA LEU A 3 -24.68 7.52 8.20
C LEU A 3 -25.58 8.18 9.24
N PRO A 4 -26.69 7.53 9.64
CA PRO A 4 -27.51 8.04 10.72
C PRO A 4 -26.69 8.14 12.01
N THR A 5 -26.67 9.32 12.64
CA THR A 5 -26.05 9.51 13.94
C THR A 5 -26.75 8.67 15.01
N PRO A 6 -26.12 8.39 16.18
CA PRO A 6 -26.81 7.67 17.25
C PRO A 6 -28.14 8.32 17.67
N GLU A 7 -28.17 9.66 17.68
CA GLU A 7 -29.36 10.46 17.98
C GLU A 7 -30.45 10.29 16.92
N GLU A 8 -30.08 10.33 15.63
CA GLU A 8 -31.00 10.07 14.51
C GLU A 8 -31.51 8.63 14.54
N GLN A 9 -30.67 7.65 14.85
CA GLN A 9 -31.09 6.25 14.97
C GLN A 9 -32.12 6.06 16.06
N GLU A 10 -31.96 6.73 17.20
CA GLU A 10 -32.94 6.69 18.29
C GLU A 10 -34.25 7.40 17.88
N MET A 11 -34.14 8.57 17.25
CA MET A 11 -35.29 9.30 16.71
C MET A 11 -36.11 8.45 15.72
N TYR A 12 -35.46 7.86 14.71
CA TYR A 12 -36.13 7.06 13.68
C TYR A 12 -36.68 5.72 14.21
N LYS A 13 -36.06 5.13 15.25
CA LYS A 13 -36.58 3.92 15.92
C LYS A 13 -37.88 4.17 16.68
N ASN A 14 -38.12 5.41 17.11
CA ASN A 14 -39.30 5.79 17.89
C ASN A 14 -40.51 6.18 17.04
N ILE A 15 -40.38 6.19 15.71
CA ILE A 15 -41.48 6.52 14.79
C ILE A 15 -42.48 5.35 14.74
N LYS A 16 -43.78 5.67 14.87
CA LYS A 16 -44.85 4.68 14.74
C LYS A 16 -45.02 4.27 13.29
N LEU A 17 -45.31 2.99 13.07
CA LEU A 17 -45.49 2.42 11.72
C LEU A 17 -46.60 3.13 10.92
N GLU A 18 -47.62 3.62 11.62
CA GLU A 18 -48.77 4.35 11.05
C GLU A 18 -48.38 5.73 10.48
N ASP A 19 -47.30 6.34 10.98
CA ASP A 19 -46.84 7.66 10.58
C ASP A 19 -45.86 7.60 9.39
N VAL A 20 -45.31 6.42 9.09
CA VAL A 20 -44.32 6.20 8.01
C VAL A 20 -44.79 6.68 6.63
N PRO A 21 -46.06 6.49 6.21
CA PRO A 21 -46.55 7.00 4.92
C PRO A 21 -46.53 8.54 4.80
N ASN A 22 -46.58 9.25 5.93
CA ASN A 22 -46.61 10.71 5.98
C ASN A 22 -45.22 11.35 6.02
N LEU A 23 -44.16 10.55 6.17
CA LEU A 23 -42.77 11.03 6.20
C LEU A 23 -42.32 11.54 4.83
N LEU A 24 -41.32 12.42 4.80
CA LEU A 24 -40.64 12.81 3.56
C LEU A 24 -39.86 11.62 2.97
N HIS A 25 -39.51 11.70 1.69
CA HIS A 25 -38.74 10.65 1.03
C HIS A 25 -37.38 10.41 1.71
N GLU A 26 -36.71 11.49 2.11
CA GLU A 26 -35.43 11.48 2.81
C GLU A 26 -35.53 10.77 4.17
N ASP A 27 -36.59 11.05 4.95
CA ASP A 27 -36.83 10.40 6.25
C ASP A 27 -37.11 8.91 6.12
N ARG A 28 -37.88 8.50 5.09
CA ARG A 28 -38.08 7.07 4.82
C ARG A 28 -36.78 6.37 4.44
N PHE A 29 -35.89 7.05 3.71
CA PHE A 29 -34.56 6.53 3.39
C PHE A 29 -33.69 6.38 4.65
N MET A 30 -33.64 7.40 5.51
CA MET A 30 -32.90 7.35 6.78
C MET A 30 -33.44 6.27 7.73
N LEU A 31 -34.76 6.11 7.82
CA LEU A 31 -35.39 5.04 8.59
C LEU A 31 -34.97 3.66 8.08
N LYS A 32 -34.92 3.46 6.76
CA LYS A 32 -34.43 2.20 6.18
C LYS A 32 -32.94 1.96 6.41
N LEU A 33 -32.11 2.99 6.45
CA LEU A 33 -30.71 2.86 6.86
C LEU A 33 -30.58 2.44 8.32
N CYS A 34 -31.41 2.99 9.22
CA CYS A 34 -31.41 2.64 10.64
C CYS A 34 -31.85 1.19 10.92
N GLU A 35 -32.65 0.58 10.03
CA GLU A 35 -33.04 -0.83 10.12
C GLU A 35 -31.88 -1.80 9.81
N ILE A 36 -30.83 -1.34 9.12
CA ILE A 36 -29.71 -2.20 8.72
C ILE A 36 -28.77 -2.40 9.92
N PRO A 37 -28.60 -3.63 10.43
CA PRO A 37 -27.72 -3.88 11.56
C PRO A 37 -26.26 -3.67 11.17
N ASP A 38 -25.52 -2.96 12.03
CA ASP A 38 -24.09 -2.65 11.84
C ASP A 38 -23.78 -1.98 10.49
N LEU A 39 -24.68 -1.11 10.00
CA LEU A 39 -24.54 -0.44 8.70
C LEU A 39 -23.15 0.18 8.48
N ASP A 40 -22.62 0.86 9.49
CA ASP A 40 -21.30 1.50 9.42
C ASP A 40 -20.18 0.50 9.10
N LYS A 41 -20.12 -0.61 9.87
CA LYS A 41 -19.13 -1.68 9.66
C LYS A 41 -19.31 -2.35 8.30
N ARG A 42 -20.56 -2.54 7.85
CA ARG A 42 -20.85 -3.13 6.54
C ARG A 42 -20.37 -2.24 5.40
N LEU A 43 -20.54 -0.92 5.52
CA LEU A 43 -20.05 0.04 4.54
C LEU A 43 -18.52 0.09 4.53
N ASP A 44 -17.87 0.05 5.69
CA ASP A 44 -16.41 -0.06 5.77
C ASP A 44 -15.90 -1.33 5.09
N LEU A 45 -16.54 -2.47 5.36
CA LEU A 45 -16.18 -3.73 4.72
C LEU A 45 -16.41 -3.71 3.21
N LEU A 46 -17.52 -3.12 2.75
CA LEU A 46 -17.78 -2.98 1.31
C LEU A 46 -16.72 -2.10 0.64
N LEU A 47 -16.33 -0.99 1.26
CA LEU A 47 -15.24 -0.15 0.77
C LEU A 47 -13.94 -0.95 0.66
N VAL A 48 -13.57 -1.69 1.70
CA VAL A 48 -12.37 -2.55 1.69
C VAL A 48 -12.47 -3.61 0.58
N ILE A 49 -13.60 -4.29 0.41
CA ILE A 49 -13.79 -5.30 -0.63
C ILE A 49 -13.61 -4.71 -2.04
N MET A 50 -14.06 -3.47 -2.25
CA MET A 50 -13.94 -2.81 -3.55
C MET A 50 -12.54 -2.26 -3.80
N GLU A 51 -11.88 -1.69 -2.79
CA GLU A 51 -10.62 -0.96 -2.96
C GLU A 51 -9.38 -1.84 -2.78
N PHE A 52 -9.44 -2.82 -1.87
CA PHE A 52 -8.29 -3.64 -1.52
C PHE A 52 -7.68 -4.40 -2.70
N PRO A 53 -8.47 -5.01 -3.63
CA PRO A 53 -7.88 -5.69 -4.78
C PRO A 53 -7.01 -4.76 -5.64
N CYS A 54 -7.50 -3.55 -5.95
CA CYS A 54 -6.74 -2.56 -6.71
C CYS A 54 -5.48 -2.12 -5.94
N GLN A 55 -5.61 -1.83 -4.65
CA GLN A 55 -4.46 -1.45 -3.81
C GLN A 55 -3.41 -2.56 -3.74
N TYR A 56 -3.84 -3.82 -3.68
CA TYR A 56 -2.97 -4.98 -3.70
C TYR A 56 -2.27 -5.12 -5.06
N ASP A 57 -3.02 -5.03 -6.16
CA ASP A 57 -2.50 -5.15 -7.51
C ASP A 57 -1.50 -4.03 -7.84
N ASP A 58 -1.65 -2.84 -7.24
CA ASP A 58 -0.69 -1.74 -7.35
C ASP A 58 0.59 -1.99 -6.53
N LEU A 59 0.47 -2.51 -5.30
CA LEU A 59 1.60 -2.66 -4.37
C LEU A 59 2.40 -3.95 -4.60
N ALA A 60 1.72 -5.06 -4.87
CA ALA A 60 2.35 -6.38 -4.95
C ALA A 60 3.48 -6.47 -6.00
N PRO A 61 3.35 -5.89 -7.21
CA PRO A 61 4.43 -5.91 -8.20
C PRO A 61 5.68 -5.16 -7.73
N ALA A 62 5.53 -4.04 -7.02
CA ALA A 62 6.66 -3.27 -6.51
C ALA A 62 7.45 -4.05 -5.45
N VAL A 63 6.75 -4.70 -4.52
CA VAL A 63 7.36 -5.55 -3.50
C VAL A 63 8.04 -6.76 -4.14
N LYS A 64 7.36 -7.42 -5.08
CA LYS A 64 7.89 -8.57 -5.80
C LYS A 64 9.16 -8.20 -6.58
N GLY A 65 9.14 -7.09 -7.32
CA GLY A 65 10.29 -6.61 -8.08
C GLY A 65 11.50 -6.31 -7.19
N LEU A 66 11.28 -5.72 -6.01
CA LEU A 66 12.35 -5.48 -5.04
C LEU A 66 12.96 -6.80 -4.53
N LEU A 67 12.11 -7.75 -4.14
CA LEU A 67 12.56 -9.06 -3.64
C LEU A 67 13.33 -9.83 -4.72
N GLU A 68 12.84 -9.84 -5.96
CA GLU A 68 13.50 -10.49 -7.09
C GLU A 68 14.85 -9.85 -7.38
N ALA A 69 14.92 -8.51 -7.45
CA ALA A 69 16.19 -7.80 -7.66
C ALA A 69 17.21 -8.07 -6.55
N CYS A 70 16.79 -8.05 -5.28
CA CYS A 70 17.66 -8.40 -4.16
C CYS A 70 18.15 -9.84 -4.25
N HIS A 71 17.27 -10.79 -4.61
CA HIS A 71 17.61 -12.19 -4.76
C HIS A 71 18.58 -12.42 -5.94
N GLU A 72 18.35 -11.80 -7.09
CA GLU A 72 19.26 -11.88 -8.24
C GLU A 72 20.65 -11.37 -7.91
N LEU A 73 20.74 -10.21 -7.23
CA LEU A 73 22.03 -9.66 -6.79
C LEU A 73 22.74 -10.58 -5.79
N TYR A 74 22.00 -11.12 -4.82
CA TYR A 74 22.55 -12.01 -3.79
C TYR A 74 23.01 -13.35 -4.36
N CYS A 75 22.24 -13.95 -5.27
CA CYS A 75 22.54 -15.25 -5.85
C CYS A 75 23.48 -15.19 -7.07
N SER A 76 23.72 -14.00 -7.62
CA SER A 76 24.61 -13.84 -8.78
C SER A 76 26.05 -14.12 -8.40
N LYS A 77 26.57 -15.26 -8.88
CA LYS A 77 28.00 -15.59 -8.79
C LYS A 77 28.86 -14.69 -9.69
N LYS A 78 28.28 -14.09 -10.72
CA LYS A 78 29.00 -13.25 -11.69
C LYS A 78 29.20 -11.83 -11.19
N PHE A 79 28.26 -11.31 -10.39
CA PHE A 79 28.30 -9.94 -9.91
C PHE A 79 29.56 -9.64 -9.06
N PRO A 80 29.93 -10.45 -8.06
CA PRO A 80 31.19 -10.26 -7.33
C PRO A 80 32.43 -10.27 -8.24
N VAL A 81 32.48 -11.17 -9.23
CA VAL A 81 33.60 -11.27 -10.17
C VAL A 81 33.75 -9.98 -10.99
N VAL A 82 32.64 -9.38 -11.44
CA VAL A 82 32.68 -8.08 -12.11
C VAL A 82 33.21 -6.99 -11.17
N LEU A 83 32.76 -6.96 -9.91
CA LEU A 83 33.26 -6.00 -8.92
C LEU A 83 34.75 -6.17 -8.64
N GLU A 84 35.26 -7.41 -8.62
CA GLU A 84 36.70 -7.71 -8.50
C GLU A 84 37.49 -7.14 -9.68
N TYR A 85 37.02 -7.32 -10.91
CA TYR A 85 37.67 -6.72 -12.09
C TYR A 85 37.68 -5.20 -12.02
N ILE A 86 36.55 -4.58 -11.67
CA ILE A 86 36.45 -3.12 -11.53
C ILE A 86 37.41 -2.63 -10.43
N LEU A 87 37.49 -3.34 -9.31
CA LEU A 87 38.41 -3.00 -8.22
C LEU A 87 39.88 -3.12 -8.66
N ALA A 88 40.24 -4.19 -9.36
CA ALA A 88 41.60 -4.40 -9.84
C ALA A 88 42.03 -3.31 -10.83
N ILE A 89 41.16 -2.97 -11.78
CA ILE A 89 41.39 -1.89 -12.74
C ILE A 89 41.50 -0.55 -12.02
N GLY A 90 40.59 -0.26 -11.10
CA GLY A 90 40.60 0.97 -10.31
C GLY A 90 41.87 1.11 -9.48
N ASN A 91 42.34 0.04 -8.85
CA ASN A 91 43.58 0.02 -8.09
C ASN A 91 44.82 0.21 -8.96
N TYR A 92 44.85 -0.38 -10.15
CA TYR A 92 45.94 -0.18 -11.11
C TYR A 92 46.03 1.28 -11.56
N ILE A 93 44.91 1.86 -12.00
CA ILE A 93 44.84 3.24 -12.48
C ILE A 93 45.19 4.24 -11.36
N ASN A 94 44.72 4.00 -10.13
CA ASN A 94 44.89 4.92 -9.02
C ASN A 94 46.12 4.63 -8.15
N GLY A 95 47.00 3.70 -8.53
CA GLY A 95 48.11 3.20 -7.70
C GLY A 95 49.09 4.27 -7.20
N GLY A 96 49.22 5.40 -7.90
CA GLY A 96 50.05 6.54 -7.49
C GLY A 96 49.34 7.58 -6.62
N THR A 97 48.10 7.32 -6.22
CA THR A 97 47.26 8.25 -5.43
C THR A 97 46.81 7.61 -4.12
N ASN A 98 46.26 8.42 -3.22
CA ASN A 98 45.58 7.93 -2.01
C ASN A 98 44.30 7.10 -2.28
N ARG A 99 43.91 6.91 -3.55
CA ARG A 99 42.78 6.09 -3.98
C ARG A 99 43.19 4.72 -4.53
N GLY A 100 44.50 4.43 -4.62
CA GLY A 100 45.01 3.10 -4.96
C GLY A 100 45.01 2.15 -3.76
N GLY A 101 45.12 0.84 -4.01
CA GLY A 101 45.22 -0.18 -2.96
C GLY A 101 43.94 -0.36 -2.12
N ALA A 102 42.77 -0.08 -2.69
CA ALA A 102 41.48 -0.24 -2.02
C ALA A 102 41.09 -1.72 -1.90
N TYR A 103 40.43 -2.08 -0.79
CA TYR A 103 39.89 -3.41 -0.52
C TYR A 103 38.45 -3.60 -1.03
N GLY A 104 37.82 -2.53 -1.50
CA GLY A 104 36.44 -2.56 -1.97
C GLY A 104 36.03 -1.23 -2.57
N LEU A 105 34.87 -1.23 -3.21
CA LEU A 105 34.28 -0.05 -3.84
C LEU A 105 32.85 0.13 -3.35
N ARG A 106 32.39 1.39 -3.29
CA ARG A 106 30.98 1.69 -3.04
C ARG A 106 30.19 1.43 -4.32
N LEU A 107 29.06 0.70 -4.23
CA LEU A 107 28.22 0.42 -5.39
C LEU A 107 27.70 1.70 -6.07
N THR A 108 27.55 2.80 -5.31
CA THR A 108 27.22 4.13 -5.84
C THR A 108 28.28 4.74 -6.76
N SER A 109 29.47 4.13 -6.85
CA SER A 109 30.52 4.52 -7.80
C SER A 109 30.40 3.84 -9.16
N LEU A 110 29.60 2.77 -9.31
CA LEU A 110 29.44 2.04 -10.58
C LEU A 110 28.87 2.86 -11.75
N PRO A 111 27.92 3.80 -11.56
CA PRO A 111 27.37 4.57 -12.68
C PRO A 111 28.25 5.75 -13.11
N LYS A 112 29.47 5.89 -12.56
CA LYS A 112 30.41 6.99 -12.86
C LYS A 112 31.50 6.52 -13.80
#